data_AF-A0A6A6K712-F1
#
_entry.id   AF-A0A6A6K712-F1
#
_cell.length_a   1.000
_cell.length_b   1.000
_cell.length_c   1.000
_cell.angle_alpha   90.00
_cell.angle_beta   90.00
_cell.angle_gamma   90.00
#
_symmetry.space_group_name_H-M   'P 1'
#
loop_
_entity.id
_entity.type
_entity.pdbx_description
1 polymer ?
#
loop_
_entity_poly.entity_id
_entity_poly.type
_entity_poly.pdbx_seq_one_letter_code
_entity_poly.pdbx_strand_id
1 'polypeptide(L)'
;MKVAIRVSELIIGVEKLELEGIKIIVDLEEMKIVDYNDRVKVPVPKSEGTDYRLSKQKPPYDPRINRAAIMQPDGPGFQIDGHTTRGILLQNIFCCGEFGFGLSAVSLVPLADCPNNAVFMDGYYAGQDGKLVKVPNVFCIFERHAGDAMWRHTELDVPDVDPREGCKVYVVKCFNVWFCRKLTRVSDNTTPRKSYWTVVSETAKTESEAKIQLGLKPAELVFVNPNKKTKPGNSYGYRLIPGLTTRSLLLEADCPQIRGAFTKYNVWVTQYYKSEIWAGGRYVDQSHGEDTLAVWSLRNREIDNKDIVFWYVIGIHHLPCQEDFPLMPTLSAGFELRPTNFFESSPVLKVKPPKPVTLPKCSAIP
;
A
#
# COMPACT_ATOMS: atom_id res chain seq x y z
N MET A 1 25.97 11.59 8.59
CA MET A 1 24.55 11.95 8.76
C MET A 1 24.37 13.46 8.67
N LYS A 2 23.33 13.97 8.00
CA LYS A 2 22.94 15.40 8.07
C LYS A 2 22.00 15.59 9.25
N VAL A 3 22.18 16.67 10.01
CA VAL A 3 21.32 17.01 11.16
C VAL A 3 20.51 18.25 10.83
N ALA A 4 19.19 18.17 11.03
CA ALA A 4 18.30 19.32 11.05
C ALA A 4 18.04 19.72 12.51
N ILE A 5 18.09 21.03 12.80
CA ILE A 5 17.85 21.56 14.16
C ILE A 5 16.44 22.15 14.19
N ARG A 6 15.72 21.85 15.26
CA ARG A 6 14.37 22.35 15.52
C ARG A 6 14.28 22.98 16.90
N VAL A 7 13.51 24.05 17.03
CA VAL A 7 13.30 24.73 18.31
C VAL A 7 12.21 24.01 19.08
N SER A 8 12.55 23.49 20.25
CA SER A 8 11.57 22.91 21.17
C SER A 8 11.23 23.92 22.27
N GLU A 9 10.05 24.52 22.19
CA GLU A 9 9.32 24.96 23.38
C GLU A 9 8.54 23.73 23.92
N LEU A 10 7.86 23.80 25.08
CA LEU A 10 7.09 22.68 25.69
C LEU A 10 5.83 22.24 24.87
N ILE A 11 5.93 22.27 23.55
CA ILE A 11 4.87 22.12 22.54
C ILE A 11 5.20 20.91 21.67
N ILE A 12 4.18 20.10 21.32
CA ILE A 12 4.33 18.99 20.37
C ILE A 12 3.99 19.51 18.97
N GLY A 13 4.81 19.16 17.97
CA GLY A 13 4.81 19.80 16.65
C GLY A 13 6.12 20.50 16.30
N VAL A 14 7.20 20.21 17.04
CA VAL A 14 8.59 20.69 16.84
C VAL A 14 9.04 20.57 15.38
N GLU A 15 8.45 19.65 14.62
CA GLU A 15 8.69 19.47 13.19
C GLU A 15 8.42 20.70 12.32
N LYS A 16 7.55 21.59 12.81
CA LYS A 16 7.13 22.81 12.12
C LYS A 16 7.99 24.02 12.48
N LEU A 17 8.88 23.85 13.47
CA LEU A 17 9.71 24.90 14.05
C LEU A 17 11.17 24.67 13.67
N GLU A 18 11.43 24.56 12.37
CA GLU A 18 12.74 24.26 11.81
C GLU A 18 13.61 25.51 11.70
N LEU A 19 14.89 25.38 12.10
CA LEU A 19 15.90 26.38 11.82
C LEU A 19 16.42 26.16 10.40
N GLU A 20 15.82 26.87 9.45
CA GLU A 20 16.27 26.83 8.07
C GLU A 20 17.62 27.54 7.87
N GLY A 21 18.39 27.07 6.89
CA GLY A 21 19.64 27.69 6.47
C GLY A 21 20.91 27.10 7.08
N ILE A 22 20.82 26.44 8.23
CA ILE A 22 21.94 25.75 8.88
C ILE A 22 22.08 24.32 8.36
N LYS A 23 23.28 23.93 7.96
CA LYS A 23 23.65 22.57 7.56
C LYS A 23 24.73 22.06 8.50
N ILE A 24 24.48 20.95 9.18
CA ILE A 24 25.45 20.26 10.02
C ILE A 24 25.62 18.83 9.50
N ILE A 25 26.86 18.39 9.32
CA ILE A 25 27.19 16.99 9.05
C ILE A 25 27.90 16.42 10.27
N VAL A 26 27.39 15.29 10.74
CA VAL A 26 27.94 14.52 11.86
C VAL A 26 28.41 13.17 11.34
N ASP A 27 29.60 12.78 11.74
CA ASP A 27 30.11 11.42 11.61
C ASP A 27 29.61 10.61 12.81
N LEU A 28 28.91 9.50 12.54
CA LEU A 28 28.29 8.67 13.57
C LEU A 28 29.25 7.61 14.15
N GLU A 29 30.37 7.33 13.49
CA GLU A 29 31.40 6.44 14.04
C GLU A 29 32.25 7.20 15.05
N GLU A 30 32.67 8.41 14.66
CA GLU A 30 33.52 9.27 15.46
C GLU A 30 32.72 10.15 16.44
N MET A 31 31.40 10.18 16.30
CA MET A 31 30.46 11.00 17.08
C MET A 31 30.86 12.49 17.11
N LYS A 32 31.31 13.03 15.96
CA LYS A 32 31.82 14.41 15.82
C LYS A 32 31.17 15.16 14.66
N ILE A 33 31.06 16.48 14.81
CA ILE A 33 30.68 17.37 13.71
C ILE A 33 31.88 17.47 12.76
N VAL A 34 31.65 17.15 11.49
CA VAL A 34 32.68 17.17 10.43
C VAL A 34 32.51 18.34 9.46
N ASP A 35 31.31 18.89 9.35
CA ASP A 35 31.01 20.05 8.50
C ASP A 35 29.90 20.89 9.14
N TYR A 36 30.05 22.21 9.10
CA TYR A 36 29.06 23.18 9.58
C TYR A 36 29.00 24.35 8.62
N ASN A 37 27.79 24.68 8.15
CA ASN A 37 27.57 25.79 7.25
C ASN A 37 26.24 26.49 7.56
N ASP A 38 26.31 27.77 7.95
CA ASP A 38 25.16 28.65 8.16
C ASP A 38 24.99 29.55 6.92
N ARG A 39 24.00 29.23 6.10
CA ARG A 39 23.83 29.84 4.77
C ARG A 39 22.94 31.08 4.78
N VAL A 40 21.89 31.06 5.59
CA VAL A 40 20.85 32.09 5.58
C VAL A 40 20.14 32.11 6.93
N LYS A 41 19.82 33.31 7.41
CA LYS A 41 19.01 33.51 8.61
C LYS A 41 17.56 33.69 8.20
N VAL A 42 16.75 32.67 8.44
CA VAL A 42 15.30 32.71 8.21
C VAL A 42 14.60 32.84 9.58
N PRO A 43 13.59 33.71 9.71
CA PRO A 43 12.77 33.76 10.92
C PRO A 43 12.09 32.41 11.17
N VAL A 44 12.20 31.90 12.40
CA VAL A 44 11.53 30.66 12.79
C VAL A 44 10.01 30.90 12.83
N PRO A 45 9.20 29.99 12.27
CA PRO A 45 7.75 30.07 12.38
C PRO A 45 7.28 30.15 13.84
N LYS A 46 6.16 30.83 14.09
CA LYS A 46 5.56 30.87 15.42
C LYS A 46 4.96 29.51 15.80
N SER A 47 4.99 29.18 17.08
CA SER A 47 4.42 27.94 17.62
C SER A 47 2.88 27.96 17.75
N GLU A 48 2.26 29.12 17.60
CA GLU A 48 0.80 29.28 17.67
C GLU A 48 0.08 28.44 16.61
N GLY A 49 -0.94 27.68 17.01
CA GLY A 49 -1.74 26.83 16.10
C GLY A 49 -1.06 25.52 15.67
N THR A 50 0.10 25.17 16.23
CA THR A 50 0.84 23.96 15.81
C THR A 50 0.55 22.70 16.62
N ASP A 51 0.08 22.85 17.87
CA ASP A 51 -0.19 21.73 18.78
C ASP A 51 -1.52 21.05 18.45
N TYR A 52 -1.44 19.78 18.08
CA TYR A 52 -2.60 18.97 17.68
C TYR A 52 -3.19 18.16 18.85
N ARG A 53 -2.60 18.23 20.06
CA ARG A 53 -3.16 17.52 21.21
C ARG A 53 -4.43 18.20 21.66
N LEU A 54 -5.51 17.44 21.78
CA LEU A 54 -6.79 17.93 22.32
C LEU A 54 -6.61 18.64 23.68
N SER A 55 -5.76 18.12 24.56
CA SER A 55 -5.46 18.71 25.88
C SER A 55 -4.87 20.13 25.86
N LYS A 56 -4.34 20.57 24.70
CA LYS A 56 -3.70 21.88 24.50
C LYS A 56 -4.54 22.81 23.63
N GLN A 57 -5.64 22.32 23.07
CA GLN A 57 -6.57 23.10 22.28
C GLN A 57 -7.58 23.82 23.16
N LYS A 58 -8.19 24.88 22.62
CA LYS A 58 -9.24 25.66 23.29
C LYS A 58 -10.54 25.57 22.47
N PRO A 59 -11.72 25.64 23.11
CA PRO A 59 -13.00 25.69 22.40
C PRO A 59 -13.07 26.85 21.40
N PRO A 60 -13.92 26.75 20.34
CA PRO A 60 -14.95 25.73 20.14
C PRO A 60 -14.42 24.43 19.50
N TYR A 61 -15.06 23.30 19.84
CA TYR A 61 -14.84 22.00 19.20
C TYR A 61 -16.06 21.65 18.35
N ASP A 62 -15.92 21.65 17.03
CA ASP A 62 -17.00 21.39 16.07
C ASP A 62 -16.41 20.74 14.79
N PRO A 63 -17.10 19.84 14.07
CA PRO A 63 -18.42 19.25 14.34
C PRO A 63 -18.43 18.19 15.45
N ARG A 64 -19.51 18.13 16.24
CA ARG A 64 -19.72 17.01 17.17
C ARG A 64 -20.03 15.71 16.40
N ILE A 65 -19.18 14.70 16.58
CA ILE A 65 -19.39 13.37 15.99
C ILE A 65 -20.25 12.51 16.94
N ASN A 66 -21.31 11.89 16.40
CA ASN A 66 -22.15 10.97 17.16
C ASN A 66 -21.40 9.67 17.46
N ARG A 67 -21.55 9.16 18.68
CA ARG A 67 -20.95 7.88 19.09
C ARG A 67 -21.63 6.73 18.35
N ALA A 68 -20.83 5.79 17.87
CA ALA A 68 -21.30 4.54 17.28
C ALA A 68 -20.63 3.35 17.99
N ALA A 69 -21.36 2.25 18.17
CA ALA A 69 -20.85 1.02 18.74
C ALA A 69 -20.96 -0.11 17.72
N ILE A 70 -19.89 -0.88 17.54
CA ILE A 70 -19.85 -2.07 16.71
C ILE A 70 -19.70 -3.27 17.64
N MET A 71 -20.59 -4.25 17.52
CA MET A 71 -20.61 -5.47 18.33
C MET A 71 -20.75 -6.68 17.42
N GLN A 72 -19.88 -7.68 17.62
CA GLN A 72 -20.01 -9.01 17.01
C GLN A 72 -20.41 -9.99 18.12
N PRO A 73 -21.70 -10.39 18.22
CA PRO A 73 -22.18 -11.23 19.31
C PRO A 73 -21.48 -12.58 19.40
N ASP A 74 -21.11 -13.13 18.24
CA ASP A 74 -20.47 -14.45 18.11
C ASP A 74 -18.93 -14.37 18.14
N GLY A 75 -18.36 -13.19 18.40
CA GLY A 75 -16.92 -12.93 18.32
C GLY A 75 -16.40 -12.71 16.89
N PRO A 76 -15.07 -12.55 16.72
CA PRO A 76 -14.46 -12.43 15.40
C PRO A 76 -14.57 -13.76 14.62
N GLY A 77 -14.90 -13.69 13.33
CA GLY A 77 -15.01 -14.84 12.43
C GLY A 77 -13.68 -15.47 12.01
N PHE A 78 -12.56 -15.06 12.61
CA PHE A 78 -11.22 -15.57 12.33
C PHE A 78 -10.53 -16.07 13.61
N GLN A 79 -9.66 -17.06 13.45
CA GLN A 79 -8.70 -17.49 14.46
C GLN A 79 -7.29 -17.22 13.93
N ILE A 80 -6.43 -16.62 14.76
CA ILE A 80 -5.04 -16.36 14.41
C ILE A 80 -4.20 -17.53 14.94
N ASP A 81 -3.62 -18.31 14.04
CA ASP A 81 -2.57 -19.29 14.34
C ASP A 81 -1.30 -18.91 13.56
N GLY A 82 -0.33 -18.33 14.25
CA GLY A 82 0.93 -17.87 13.68
C GLY A 82 0.93 -16.43 13.14
N HIS A 83 2.03 -16.04 12.48
CA HIS A 83 2.33 -14.65 12.11
C HIS A 83 2.91 -14.58 10.69
N THR A 84 2.20 -14.02 9.69
CA THR A 84 2.83 -13.67 8.41
C THR A 84 2.15 -12.51 7.70
N THR A 85 2.75 -11.33 7.76
CA THR A 85 2.44 -10.16 6.91
C THR A 85 3.73 -9.35 6.64
N ARG A 86 3.81 -8.67 5.48
CA ARG A 86 4.95 -7.79 5.06
C ARG A 86 4.44 -6.55 4.30
N GLY A 87 5.08 -5.37 4.46
CA GLY A 87 4.72 -4.06 3.82
C GLY A 87 5.87 -3.04 3.68
N ILE A 88 5.67 -1.93 2.91
CA ILE A 88 6.65 -1.01 2.20
C ILE A 88 6.28 0.53 2.35
N LEU A 89 7.03 1.51 1.76
CA LEU A 89 7.62 2.80 2.25
C LEU A 89 7.53 4.14 1.38
N LEU A 90 7.84 5.38 1.90
CA LEU A 90 8.08 6.71 1.20
C LEU A 90 9.20 7.74 1.67
N GLN A 91 9.55 8.70 0.74
CA GLN A 91 10.36 9.99 0.64
C GLN A 91 11.92 10.06 0.73
N ASN A 92 12.67 9.71 -0.36
CA ASN A 92 14.15 9.66 -0.60
C ASN A 92 15.07 9.15 0.54
N ILE A 93 14.45 8.96 1.67
CA ILE A 93 14.79 8.15 2.79
C ILE A 93 14.25 6.79 2.41
N PHE A 94 15.14 5.82 2.36
CA PHE A 94 14.73 4.45 2.19
C PHE A 94 14.33 3.93 3.58
N CYS A 95 13.27 4.41 4.25
CA CYS A 95 13.03 4.09 5.67
C CYS A 95 13.03 2.58 5.99
N CYS A 96 12.70 1.68 5.07
CA CYS A 96 12.92 0.24 5.24
C CYS A 96 14.41 -0.12 5.39
N GLY A 97 15.26 0.37 4.48
CA GLY A 97 16.68 0.03 4.42
C GLY A 97 17.60 0.93 5.25
N GLU A 98 17.17 2.14 5.60
CA GLU A 98 17.94 3.13 6.37
C GLU A 98 17.49 3.18 7.85
N PHE A 99 16.19 3.02 8.14
CA PHE A 99 15.64 3.18 9.50
C PHE A 99 15.03 1.89 10.07
N GLY A 100 14.66 0.92 9.23
CA GLY A 100 14.02 -0.32 9.62
C GLY A 100 12.54 -0.14 10.00
N PHE A 101 11.64 -0.54 9.12
CA PHE A 101 10.19 -0.45 9.35
C PHE A 101 9.69 -1.15 10.62
N GLY A 102 10.29 -2.28 10.99
CA GLY A 102 9.95 -2.96 12.24
C GLY A 102 10.45 -2.20 13.48
N LEU A 103 11.55 -1.46 13.38
CA LEU A 103 12.12 -0.67 14.47
C LEU A 103 11.31 0.61 14.72
N SER A 104 10.75 1.19 13.66
CA SER A 104 9.91 2.38 13.73
C SER A 104 8.43 2.09 14.04
N ALA A 105 8.06 0.83 14.25
CA ALA A 105 6.68 0.47 14.54
C ALA A 105 6.26 0.91 15.95
N VAL A 106 5.05 1.45 16.08
CA VAL A 106 4.49 1.97 17.33
C VAL A 106 3.34 1.11 17.84
N SER A 107 3.06 1.20 19.14
CA SER A 107 1.89 0.54 19.75
C SER A 107 0.60 1.20 19.29
N LEU A 108 -0.30 0.41 18.71
CA LEU A 108 -1.62 0.86 18.27
C LEU A 108 -2.51 1.13 19.49
N VAL A 109 -3.24 2.25 19.44
CA VAL A 109 -4.17 2.69 20.48
C VAL A 109 -5.56 2.09 20.18
N PRO A 110 -6.09 1.21 21.05
CA PRO A 110 -7.42 0.63 20.87
C PRO A 110 -8.50 1.71 20.72
N LEU A 111 -9.48 1.46 19.84
CA LEU A 111 -10.59 2.36 19.50
C LEU A 111 -10.22 3.63 18.72
N ALA A 112 -8.95 4.03 18.71
CA ALA A 112 -8.45 5.12 17.87
C ALA A 112 -7.88 4.59 16.56
N ASP A 113 -6.97 3.62 16.63
CA ASP A 113 -6.29 3.05 15.45
C ASP A 113 -7.01 1.81 14.91
N CYS A 114 -7.65 1.04 15.79
CA CYS A 114 -8.35 -0.20 15.44
C CYS A 114 -9.72 -0.28 16.13
N PRO A 115 -10.74 -0.86 15.47
CA PRO A 115 -12.09 -0.97 16.03
C PRO A 115 -12.14 -1.94 17.22
N ASN A 116 -13.24 -1.91 17.96
CA ASN A 116 -13.42 -2.67 19.19
C ASN A 116 -13.34 -4.20 19.01
N ASN A 117 -13.62 -4.72 17.81
CA ASN A 117 -13.54 -6.14 17.50
C ASN A 117 -12.15 -6.59 17.01
N ALA A 118 -11.13 -5.73 17.16
CA ALA A 118 -9.78 -6.05 16.76
C ALA A 118 -9.07 -6.97 17.75
N VAL A 119 -8.31 -7.91 17.21
CA VAL A 119 -7.35 -8.74 17.93
C VAL A 119 -5.97 -8.18 17.70
N PHE A 120 -5.24 -7.89 18.78
CA PHE A 120 -3.91 -7.31 18.74
C PHE A 120 -2.82 -8.37 18.86
N MET A 121 -1.67 -8.10 18.25
CA MET A 121 -0.46 -8.92 18.38
C MET A 121 0.75 -8.05 18.73
N ASP A 122 1.60 -8.59 19.60
CA ASP A 122 2.83 -7.95 20.02
C ASP A 122 3.97 -8.20 19.02
N GLY A 123 4.85 -7.21 18.88
CA GLY A 123 6.10 -7.32 18.12
C GLY A 123 7.32 -7.43 19.02
N TYR A 124 8.37 -8.03 18.49
CA TYR A 124 9.67 -8.07 19.14
C TYR A 124 10.76 -7.76 18.13
N TYR A 125 11.76 -6.99 18.54
CA TYR A 125 12.97 -6.75 17.76
C TYR A 125 14.20 -6.70 18.69
N ALA A 126 15.40 -6.79 18.11
CA ALA A 126 16.64 -6.65 18.85
C ALA A 126 17.05 -5.17 18.92
N GLY A 127 17.24 -4.65 20.13
CA GLY A 127 17.81 -3.33 20.37
C GLY A 127 19.26 -3.23 19.92
N GLN A 128 19.81 -2.01 19.91
CA GLN A 128 21.21 -1.78 19.54
C GLN A 128 22.21 -2.48 20.47
N ASP A 129 21.82 -2.73 21.73
CA ASP A 129 22.58 -3.50 22.70
C ASP A 129 22.35 -5.02 22.59
N GLY A 130 21.62 -5.47 21.57
CA GLY A 130 21.24 -6.86 21.33
C GLY A 130 20.13 -7.37 22.26
N LYS A 131 19.58 -6.52 23.15
CA LYS A 131 18.49 -6.95 24.04
C LYS A 131 17.16 -6.99 23.31
N LEU A 132 16.32 -7.92 23.72
CA LEU A 132 14.98 -8.04 23.18
C LEU A 132 14.13 -6.84 23.61
N VAL A 133 13.61 -6.09 22.64
CA VAL A 133 12.65 -5.01 22.85
C VAL A 133 11.27 -5.51 22.44
N LYS A 134 10.32 -5.47 23.38
CA LYS A 134 8.91 -5.79 23.14
C LYS A 134 8.15 -4.51 22.78
N VAL A 135 7.37 -4.55 21.71
CA VAL A 135 6.40 -3.51 21.33
C VAL A 135 5.00 -4.10 21.43
N PRO A 136 4.20 -3.74 22.44
CA PRO A 136 2.85 -4.27 22.57
C PRO A 136 1.93 -3.72 21.48
N ASN A 137 0.91 -4.49 21.07
CA ASN A 137 -0.15 -4.05 20.15
C ASN A 137 0.37 -3.46 18.82
N VAL A 138 1.40 -4.05 18.21
CA VAL A 138 1.99 -3.51 16.98
C VAL A 138 1.20 -3.87 15.71
N PHE A 139 0.40 -4.94 15.79
CA PHE A 139 -0.52 -5.33 14.73
C PHE A 139 -1.93 -5.45 15.29
N CYS A 140 -2.93 -5.15 14.47
CA CYS A 140 -4.32 -5.47 14.77
C CYS A 140 -4.97 -6.16 13.56
N ILE A 141 -5.79 -7.16 13.81
CA ILE A 141 -6.62 -7.85 12.81
C ILE A 141 -8.07 -7.70 13.25
N PHE A 142 -8.93 -7.28 12.34
CA PHE A 142 -10.36 -7.12 12.61
C PHE A 142 -11.18 -7.39 11.36
N GLU A 143 -12.44 -7.76 11.57
CA GLU A 143 -13.42 -7.84 10.51
C GLU A 143 -14.11 -6.49 10.36
N ARG A 144 -14.27 -6.05 9.12
CA ARG A 144 -15.00 -4.83 8.80
C ARG A 144 -16.23 -5.18 7.99
N HIS A 145 -17.39 -4.68 8.41
CA HIS A 145 -18.56 -4.67 7.55
C HIS A 145 -18.30 -3.75 6.35
N ALA A 146 -18.31 -4.32 5.14
CA ALA A 146 -17.91 -3.59 3.94
C ALA A 146 -18.81 -2.38 3.64
N GLY A 147 -20.07 -2.39 4.11
CA GLY A 147 -21.05 -1.33 3.84
C GLY A 147 -21.61 -1.38 2.41
N ASP A 148 -20.85 -1.93 1.47
CA ASP A 148 -21.25 -2.18 0.09
C ASP A 148 -21.80 -3.59 -0.11
N ALA A 149 -22.72 -3.72 -1.07
CA ALA A 149 -23.15 -5.02 -1.58
C ALA A 149 -21.96 -5.77 -2.22
N MET A 150 -21.80 -7.04 -1.86
CA MET A 150 -20.84 -7.96 -2.50
C MET A 150 -21.20 -8.23 -3.95
N TRP A 151 -22.49 -8.38 -4.22
CA TRP A 151 -23.11 -8.41 -5.54
C TRP A 151 -24.63 -8.22 -5.36
N ARG A 152 -25.30 -7.71 -6.38
CA ARG A 152 -26.77 -7.60 -6.46
C ARG A 152 -27.22 -7.69 -7.91
N HIS A 153 -28.39 -8.29 -8.14
CA HIS A 153 -29.11 -8.26 -9.42
C HIS A 153 -30.60 -8.18 -9.12
N THR A 154 -31.33 -7.45 -9.94
CA THR A 154 -32.79 -7.37 -9.87
C THR A 154 -33.33 -7.80 -11.22
N GLU A 155 -33.99 -8.96 -11.24
CA GLU A 155 -34.62 -9.49 -12.45
C GLU A 155 -36.03 -8.91 -12.56
N LEU A 156 -36.36 -8.31 -13.70
CA LEU A 156 -37.65 -7.64 -13.91
C LEU A 156 -38.60 -8.49 -14.78
N ASP A 157 -38.04 -9.38 -15.60
CA ASP A 157 -38.81 -10.14 -16.58
C ASP A 157 -39.36 -11.46 -16.02
N VAL A 158 -38.94 -11.84 -14.80
CA VAL A 158 -39.41 -13.05 -14.10
C VAL A 158 -40.07 -12.64 -12.78
N PRO A 159 -41.39 -12.87 -12.62
CA PRO A 159 -42.05 -12.66 -11.33
C PRO A 159 -41.43 -13.54 -10.23
N ASP A 160 -41.43 -13.05 -8.99
CA ASP A 160 -41.05 -13.80 -7.77
C ASP A 160 -39.57 -14.22 -7.63
N VAL A 161 -38.63 -13.47 -8.21
CA VAL A 161 -37.19 -13.67 -7.94
C VAL A 161 -36.71 -12.75 -6.82
N ASP A 162 -36.36 -13.34 -5.67
CA ASP A 162 -35.79 -12.59 -4.53
C ASP A 162 -34.48 -11.86 -4.90
N PRO A 163 -34.31 -10.59 -4.48
CA PRO A 163 -33.04 -9.88 -4.57
C PRO A 163 -31.98 -10.65 -3.77
N ARG A 164 -30.87 -10.99 -4.44
CA ARG A 164 -29.76 -11.65 -3.78
C ARG A 164 -28.70 -10.63 -3.39
N GLU A 165 -28.40 -10.55 -2.11
CA GLU A 165 -27.36 -9.68 -1.53
C GLU A 165 -26.30 -10.52 -0.83
N GLY A 166 -25.06 -10.04 -0.83
CA GLY A 166 -23.98 -10.64 -0.07
C GLY A 166 -23.05 -9.59 0.53
N CYS A 167 -22.21 -9.97 1.49
CA CYS A 167 -21.20 -9.09 2.11
C CYS A 167 -19.76 -9.49 1.69
N LYS A 168 -18.92 -8.50 1.34
CA LYS A 168 -17.54 -8.75 0.89
C LYS A 168 -16.68 -9.28 2.04
N VAL A 169 -15.88 -10.31 1.75
CA VAL A 169 -14.75 -10.78 2.60
C VAL A 169 -13.47 -10.59 1.81
N TYR A 170 -12.45 -9.96 2.41
CA TYR A 170 -11.14 -9.75 1.77
C TYR A 170 -10.21 -10.91 2.09
N VAL A 171 -9.73 -11.63 1.07
CA VAL A 171 -8.59 -12.56 1.16
C VAL A 171 -7.78 -12.44 -0.14
N VAL A 172 -6.47 -12.17 -0.04
CA VAL A 172 -5.57 -12.03 -1.19
C VAL A 172 -4.31 -12.88 -1.00
N LYS A 173 -3.99 -13.73 -1.99
CA LYS A 173 -2.68 -14.39 -2.19
C LYS A 173 -2.38 -14.50 -3.71
N CYS A 174 -1.10 -14.40 -4.07
CA CYS A 174 -0.52 -14.03 -5.40
C CYS A 174 -0.28 -15.18 -6.42
N PHE A 175 0.40 -14.85 -7.55
CA PHE A 175 1.07 -15.64 -8.65
C PHE A 175 0.31 -15.77 -10.02
N ASN A 176 0.85 -15.71 -11.29
CA ASN A 176 1.96 -14.97 -11.97
C ASN A 176 1.80 -14.73 -13.56
N VAL A 177 2.14 -13.58 -14.24
CA VAL A 177 2.13 -13.17 -15.74
C VAL A 177 0.83 -12.97 -16.61
N TRP A 178 0.71 -12.16 -17.70
CA TRP A 178 0.67 -10.69 -18.04
C TRP A 178 -0.27 -10.55 -19.29
N PHE A 179 -1.00 -9.43 -19.57
CA PHE A 179 -1.72 -9.22 -20.87
C PHE A 179 -1.78 -7.73 -21.32
N CYS A 180 -1.79 -7.48 -22.64
CA CYS A 180 -1.84 -6.13 -23.24
C CYS A 180 -2.96 -6.00 -24.27
N ARG A 181 -3.82 -4.96 -24.21
CA ARG A 181 -4.94 -4.80 -25.15
C ARG A 181 -4.54 -3.88 -26.32
N LYS A 182 -4.98 -4.22 -27.53
CA LYS A 182 -4.80 -3.38 -28.74
C LYS A 182 -6.17 -3.00 -29.31
N LEU A 183 -6.38 -1.70 -29.52
CA LEU A 183 -7.54 -1.18 -30.24
C LEU A 183 -7.32 -1.36 -31.75
N THR A 184 -8.26 -2.01 -32.43
CA THR A 184 -8.25 -2.12 -33.90
C THR A 184 -9.47 -1.41 -34.45
N ARG A 185 -9.26 -0.44 -35.35
CA ARG A 185 -10.35 0.25 -36.06
C ARG A 185 -10.75 -0.62 -37.26
N VAL A 186 -12.04 -0.82 -37.43
CA VAL A 186 -12.59 -1.61 -38.54
C VAL A 186 -12.53 -0.78 -39.81
N SER A 187 -11.83 -1.28 -40.82
CA SER A 187 -11.81 -0.76 -42.19
C SER A 187 -12.83 -1.43 -43.11
N ASP A 188 -13.42 -2.54 -42.67
CA ASP A 188 -14.18 -3.44 -43.54
C ASP A 188 -15.68 -3.21 -43.38
N ASN A 189 -16.39 -3.03 -44.50
CA ASN A 189 -17.84 -2.80 -44.57
C ASN A 189 -18.71 -4.02 -44.19
N THR A 190 -18.14 -5.01 -43.49
CA THR A 190 -18.84 -6.24 -43.08
C THR A 190 -19.78 -6.05 -41.90
N THR A 191 -19.68 -4.93 -41.19
CA THR A 191 -20.56 -4.62 -40.07
C THR A 191 -21.06 -3.18 -40.15
N PRO A 192 -22.32 -2.89 -39.75
CA PRO A 192 -22.80 -1.52 -39.62
C PRO A 192 -22.11 -0.76 -38.48
N ARG A 193 -21.29 -1.44 -37.66
CA ARG A 193 -20.57 -0.88 -36.53
C ARG A 193 -19.26 -0.26 -37.01
N LYS A 194 -19.07 1.03 -36.68
CA LYS A 194 -17.85 1.78 -37.01
C LYS A 194 -16.63 1.39 -36.17
N SER A 195 -16.84 0.74 -35.03
CA SER A 195 -15.77 0.33 -34.12
C SER A 195 -16.18 -0.82 -33.19
N TYR A 196 -15.18 -1.64 -32.86
CA TYR A 196 -15.15 -2.54 -31.73
C TYR A 196 -13.72 -2.60 -31.19
N TRP A 197 -13.52 -3.18 -30.00
CA TRP A 197 -12.20 -3.48 -29.46
C TRP A 197 -12.05 -5.00 -29.36
N THR A 198 -10.81 -5.47 -29.44
CA THR A 198 -10.48 -6.89 -29.25
C THR A 198 -9.35 -7.03 -28.24
N VAL A 199 -9.19 -8.22 -27.69
CA VAL A 199 -8.09 -8.55 -26.78
C VAL A 199 -7.05 -9.32 -27.58
N VAL A 200 -5.81 -8.86 -27.50
CA VAL A 200 -4.64 -9.61 -27.96
C VAL A 200 -3.94 -10.12 -26.71
N SER A 201 -3.52 -11.38 -26.70
CA SER A 201 -2.82 -11.96 -25.56
C SER A 201 -1.35 -12.13 -25.90
N GLU A 202 -0.47 -11.55 -25.11
CA GLU A 202 0.98 -11.61 -25.26
C GLU A 202 1.58 -12.05 -23.92
N THR A 203 2.53 -12.98 -23.95
CA THR A 203 3.23 -13.49 -22.77
C THR A 203 4.64 -12.91 -22.75
N ALA A 204 4.99 -12.23 -21.65
CA ALA A 204 6.36 -11.75 -21.44
C ALA A 204 7.27 -12.95 -21.15
N LYS A 205 8.29 -13.12 -21.98
CA LYS A 205 9.22 -14.26 -21.88
C LYS A 205 10.44 -13.94 -21.03
N THR A 206 10.82 -12.67 -20.98
CA THR A 206 12.01 -12.20 -20.27
C THR A 206 11.70 -11.03 -19.33
N GLU A 207 12.57 -10.77 -18.35
CA GLU A 207 12.40 -9.67 -17.40
C GLU A 207 12.29 -8.29 -18.09
N SER A 208 12.99 -8.09 -19.21
CA SER A 208 12.94 -6.83 -19.97
C SER A 208 11.55 -6.55 -20.57
N GLU A 209 10.88 -7.59 -21.07
CA GLU A 209 9.51 -7.51 -21.60
C GLU A 209 8.48 -7.22 -20.50
N ALA A 210 8.81 -7.54 -19.24
CA ALA A 210 7.92 -7.36 -18.08
C ALA A 210 8.20 -6.09 -17.25
N LYS A 211 8.94 -5.12 -17.80
CA LYS A 211 9.14 -3.78 -17.23
C LYS A 211 8.11 -2.81 -17.77
N ILE A 212 7.11 -2.43 -16.97
CA ILE A 212 5.93 -1.80 -17.55
C ILE A 212 5.52 -0.51 -16.83
N GLN A 213 5.25 0.49 -17.66
CA GLN A 213 4.68 1.77 -17.29
C GLN A 213 3.18 1.75 -17.54
N LEU A 214 2.41 1.91 -16.47
CA LEU A 214 0.96 1.98 -16.54
C LEU A 214 0.52 3.30 -17.20
N GLY A 215 -0.65 3.28 -17.83
CA GLY A 215 -1.26 4.45 -18.47
C GLY A 215 -0.82 4.73 -19.91
N LEU A 216 0.20 4.05 -20.46
CA LEU A 216 0.61 4.25 -21.87
C LEU A 216 -0.37 3.63 -22.87
N LYS A 217 -0.88 2.44 -22.56
CA LYS A 217 -1.85 1.70 -23.35
C LYS A 217 -2.85 1.04 -22.40
N PRO A 218 -4.12 0.88 -22.81
CA PRO A 218 -5.06 0.08 -22.04
C PRO A 218 -4.57 -1.37 -22.02
N ALA A 219 -4.25 -1.90 -20.85
CA ALA A 219 -3.74 -3.25 -20.67
C ALA A 219 -4.25 -3.81 -19.35
N GLU A 220 -4.45 -5.13 -19.30
CA GLU A 220 -4.83 -5.83 -18.07
C GLU A 220 -3.70 -6.75 -17.65
N LEU A 221 -3.13 -6.50 -16.47
CA LEU A 221 -1.99 -7.26 -16.01
C LEU A 221 -2.50 -8.42 -15.20
N VAL A 222 -2.67 -9.56 -15.85
CA VAL A 222 -3.05 -10.78 -15.17
C VAL A 222 -1.79 -11.56 -14.84
N PHE A 223 -1.96 -12.53 -13.97
CA PHE A 223 -0.95 -13.39 -13.43
C PHE A 223 -1.53 -14.82 -13.46
N VAL A 224 -1.18 -15.63 -14.46
CA VAL A 224 -1.74 -16.97 -14.73
C VAL A 224 -0.80 -18.17 -14.50
N ASN A 225 -1.35 -19.30 -14.09
CA ASN A 225 -0.67 -20.60 -14.15
C ASN A 225 -0.98 -21.27 -15.51
N PRO A 226 -0.01 -21.40 -16.44
CA PRO A 226 -0.27 -21.98 -17.75
C PRO A 226 -0.52 -23.49 -17.70
N ASN A 227 -0.04 -24.19 -16.67
CA ASN A 227 -0.12 -25.65 -16.54
C ASN A 227 -1.49 -26.13 -16.03
N LYS A 228 -2.36 -25.22 -15.60
CA LYS A 228 -3.70 -25.55 -15.10
C LYS A 228 -4.74 -24.76 -15.86
N LYS A 229 -5.81 -25.45 -16.27
CA LYS A 229 -6.95 -24.86 -16.99
C LYS A 229 -8.25 -25.19 -16.30
N THR A 230 -9.18 -24.24 -16.30
CA THR A 230 -10.57 -24.45 -15.88
C THR A 230 -11.29 -25.37 -16.86
N LYS A 231 -12.49 -25.84 -16.51
CA LYS A 231 -13.28 -26.70 -17.41
C LYS A 231 -13.54 -26.08 -18.79
N PRO A 232 -13.80 -24.76 -18.91
CA PRO A 232 -13.91 -24.09 -20.22
C PRO A 232 -12.58 -23.91 -20.96
N GLY A 233 -11.44 -24.24 -20.37
CA GLY A 233 -10.11 -24.12 -21.00
C GLY A 233 -9.34 -22.83 -20.69
N ASN A 234 -9.79 -22.01 -19.74
CA ASN A 234 -9.09 -20.78 -19.36
C ASN A 234 -7.96 -21.05 -18.35
N SER A 235 -6.85 -20.32 -18.43
CA SER A 235 -5.80 -20.40 -17.40
C SER A 235 -6.26 -19.81 -16.08
N TYR A 236 -5.94 -20.46 -14.96
CA TYR A 236 -6.17 -19.91 -13.61
C TYR A 236 -5.27 -18.70 -13.38
N GLY A 237 -5.78 -17.60 -12.84
CA GLY A 237 -4.94 -16.45 -12.51
C GLY A 237 -5.57 -15.34 -11.68
N TYR A 238 -4.80 -14.28 -11.44
CA TYR A 238 -5.19 -13.06 -10.74
C TYR A 238 -4.82 -11.84 -11.57
N ARG A 239 -5.63 -10.79 -11.57
CA ARG A 239 -5.32 -9.54 -12.25
C ARG A 239 -5.04 -8.41 -11.29
N LEU A 240 -4.04 -7.60 -11.62
CA LEU A 240 -3.81 -6.31 -10.98
C LEU A 240 -4.81 -5.30 -11.52
N ILE A 241 -5.58 -4.73 -10.60
CA ILE A 241 -6.34 -3.51 -10.82
C ILE A 241 -5.53 -2.41 -10.11
N PRO A 242 -4.72 -1.64 -10.87
CA PRO A 242 -3.92 -0.59 -10.28
C PRO A 242 -4.83 0.52 -9.75
N GLY A 243 -4.47 1.09 -8.60
CA GLY A 243 -5.05 2.36 -8.14
C GLY A 243 -4.37 3.54 -8.80
N LEU A 244 -4.05 4.56 -8.01
CA LEU A 244 -3.28 5.72 -8.49
C LEU A 244 -1.92 5.27 -9.02
N THR A 245 -1.58 5.71 -10.23
CA THR A 245 -0.30 5.42 -10.88
C THR A 245 0.52 6.71 -10.94
N THR A 246 1.76 6.63 -10.50
CA THR A 246 2.73 7.74 -10.52
C THR A 246 3.98 7.31 -11.27
N ARG A 247 4.79 8.28 -11.68
CA ARG A 247 6.13 8.05 -12.24
C ARG A 247 7.10 8.97 -11.53
N SER A 248 8.36 8.56 -11.42
CA SER A 248 9.36 9.48 -10.88
C SER A 248 9.46 10.74 -11.74
N LEU A 249 9.56 11.89 -11.08
CA LEU A 249 9.81 13.19 -11.71
C LEU A 249 11.31 13.54 -11.77
N LEU A 250 12.15 12.70 -11.16
CA LEU A 250 13.59 12.90 -11.16
C LEU A 250 14.20 12.48 -12.50
N LEU A 251 15.26 13.17 -12.90
CA LEU A 251 16.06 12.78 -14.06
C LEU A 251 16.74 11.43 -13.78
N GLU A 252 16.84 10.58 -14.80
CA GLU A 252 17.42 9.23 -14.63
C GLU A 252 18.88 9.25 -14.17
N ALA A 253 19.63 10.30 -14.53
CA ALA A 253 21.02 10.49 -14.15
C ALA A 253 21.19 11.05 -12.73
N ASP A 254 20.10 11.43 -12.06
CA ASP A 254 20.18 12.00 -10.71
C ASP A 254 20.53 10.90 -9.68
N CYS A 255 21.41 11.20 -8.74
CA CYS A 255 21.88 10.25 -7.72
C CYS A 255 20.74 9.54 -6.96
N PRO A 256 19.72 10.25 -6.42
CA PRO A 256 18.56 9.61 -5.80
C PRO A 256 17.77 8.73 -6.77
N GLN A 257 17.67 9.08 -8.05
CA GLN A 257 16.96 8.26 -9.03
C GLN A 257 17.73 6.98 -9.38
N ILE A 258 19.07 7.02 -9.38
CA ILE A 258 19.92 5.84 -9.55
C ILE A 258 19.76 4.89 -8.36
N ARG A 259 19.79 5.41 -7.12
CA ARG A 259 19.55 4.63 -5.90
C ARG A 259 18.12 4.06 -5.86
N GLY A 260 17.15 4.88 -6.27
CA GLY A 260 15.72 4.56 -6.33
C GLY A 260 15.26 4.00 -7.67
N ALA A 261 16.14 3.39 -8.47
CA ALA A 261 15.86 3.02 -9.86
C ALA A 261 14.70 2.03 -10.01
N PHE A 262 14.34 1.30 -8.95
CA PHE A 262 13.13 0.46 -8.90
C PHE A 262 11.83 1.25 -9.13
N THR A 263 11.83 2.57 -8.99
CA THR A 263 10.65 3.43 -9.26
C THR A 263 10.45 3.77 -10.75
N LYS A 264 11.38 3.39 -11.63
CA LYS A 264 11.35 3.71 -13.07
C LYS A 264 10.16 3.11 -13.81
N TYR A 265 9.69 1.94 -13.36
CA TYR A 265 8.51 1.27 -13.88
C TYR A 265 7.51 1.02 -12.75
N ASN A 266 6.22 1.00 -13.09
CA ASN A 266 5.17 0.72 -12.11
C ASN A 266 5.13 -0.77 -11.76
N VAL A 267 5.47 -1.61 -12.73
CA VAL A 267 5.47 -3.06 -12.60
C VAL A 267 6.79 -3.62 -13.07
N TRP A 268 7.32 -4.55 -12.29
CA TRP A 268 8.44 -5.41 -12.64
C TRP A 268 8.06 -6.87 -12.38
N VAL A 269 8.59 -7.77 -13.20
CA VAL A 269 8.51 -9.20 -12.95
C VAL A 269 9.92 -9.77 -13.09
N THR A 270 10.37 -10.46 -12.06
CA THR A 270 11.69 -11.11 -12.02
C THR A 270 11.54 -12.59 -11.74
N GLN A 271 12.50 -13.39 -12.15
CA GLN A 271 12.57 -14.77 -11.67
C GLN A 271 12.80 -14.79 -10.16
N TYR A 272 12.17 -15.72 -9.44
CA TYR A 272 12.37 -15.85 -8.00
C TYR A 272 13.84 -16.14 -7.68
N TYR A 273 14.40 -15.37 -6.76
CA TYR A 273 15.74 -15.59 -6.24
C TYR A 273 15.79 -15.25 -4.75
N LYS A 274 16.31 -16.18 -3.94
CA LYS A 274 16.21 -16.10 -2.46
C LYS A 274 16.84 -14.84 -1.87
N SER A 275 17.91 -14.31 -2.46
CA SER A 275 18.59 -13.10 -1.96
C SER A 275 18.00 -11.79 -2.50
N GLU A 276 17.15 -11.83 -3.52
CA GLU A 276 16.53 -10.65 -4.15
C GLU A 276 15.27 -10.24 -3.39
N ILE A 277 15.48 -9.62 -2.22
CA ILE A 277 14.40 -9.28 -1.27
C ILE A 277 14.11 -7.77 -1.25
N TRP A 278 15.16 -6.94 -1.31
CA TRP A 278 15.09 -5.50 -1.08
C TRP A 278 15.31 -4.73 -2.37
N ALA A 279 14.28 -4.08 -2.92
CA ALA A 279 14.35 -3.45 -4.25
C ALA A 279 15.43 -2.34 -4.37
N GLY A 280 15.81 -1.69 -3.27
CA GLY A 280 16.89 -0.70 -3.22
C GLY A 280 18.27 -1.27 -2.90
N GLY A 281 18.38 -2.59 -2.75
CA GLY A 281 19.59 -3.30 -2.35
C GLY A 281 19.66 -3.64 -0.87
N ARG A 282 20.62 -4.50 -0.51
CA ARG A 282 20.82 -4.95 0.88
C ARG A 282 21.31 -3.84 1.81
N TYR A 283 22.17 -2.96 1.32
CA TYR A 283 22.74 -1.83 2.06
C TYR A 283 22.36 -0.54 1.35
N VAL A 284 21.44 0.22 1.96
CA VAL A 284 20.80 1.35 1.28
C VAL A 284 21.34 2.70 1.73
N ASP A 285 21.76 2.84 2.99
CA ASP A 285 22.40 4.06 3.46
C ASP A 285 23.67 4.34 2.63
N GLN A 286 23.78 5.58 2.13
CA GLN A 286 24.83 6.04 1.23
C GLN A 286 25.09 5.15 -0.02
N SER A 287 24.12 4.35 -0.43
CA SER A 287 24.28 3.45 -1.59
C SER A 287 24.52 4.22 -2.90
N HIS A 288 25.18 3.55 -3.85
CA HIS A 288 25.41 4.07 -5.20
C HIS A 288 24.45 3.49 -6.25
N GLY A 289 23.46 2.69 -5.84
CA GLY A 289 22.45 2.09 -6.72
C GLY A 289 22.90 0.82 -7.46
N GLU A 290 23.99 0.21 -7.04
CA GLU A 290 24.60 -0.96 -7.69
C GLU A 290 23.84 -2.28 -7.45
N ASP A 291 23.04 -2.37 -6.37
CA ASP A 291 22.31 -3.59 -5.98
C ASP A 291 20.78 -3.40 -6.04
N THR A 292 20.29 -2.65 -7.03
CA THR A 292 18.84 -2.37 -7.13
C THR A 292 18.10 -3.41 -7.98
N LEU A 293 16.77 -3.46 -7.85
CA LEU A 293 15.88 -4.23 -8.75
C LEU A 293 16.14 -3.92 -10.23
N ALA A 294 16.46 -2.66 -10.54
CA ALA A 294 16.81 -2.25 -11.89
C ALA A 294 18.07 -2.98 -12.38
N VAL A 295 19.12 -3.07 -11.54
CA VAL A 295 20.36 -3.80 -11.85
C VAL A 295 20.11 -5.30 -11.96
N TRP A 296 19.34 -5.90 -11.05
CA TRP A 296 19.03 -7.34 -11.11
C TRP A 296 18.35 -7.72 -12.43
N SER A 297 17.40 -6.88 -12.87
CA SER A 297 16.66 -7.07 -14.12
C SER A 297 17.47 -6.79 -15.41
N LEU A 298 18.75 -6.40 -15.30
CA LEU A 298 19.66 -6.35 -16.46
C LEU A 298 20.10 -7.75 -16.90
N ARG A 299 20.01 -8.75 -16.00
CA ARG A 299 20.31 -10.16 -16.34
C ARG A 299 19.32 -10.73 -17.35
N ASN A 300 18.15 -10.11 -17.49
CA ASN A 300 17.12 -10.43 -18.45
C ASN A 300 16.74 -11.92 -18.47
N ARG A 301 16.51 -12.49 -17.28
CA ARG A 301 16.22 -13.91 -17.10
C ARG A 301 14.92 -14.31 -17.80
N GLU A 302 14.82 -15.59 -18.15
CA GLU A 302 13.57 -16.19 -18.63
C GLU A 302 12.56 -16.28 -17.48
N ILE A 303 11.34 -15.80 -17.73
CA ILE A 303 10.24 -15.76 -16.75
C ILE A 303 9.02 -16.57 -17.20
N ASP A 304 9.01 -17.10 -18.43
CA ASP A 304 7.90 -17.91 -18.94
C ASP A 304 7.85 -19.27 -18.23
N ASN A 305 6.69 -19.59 -17.66
CA ASN A 305 6.44 -20.82 -16.89
C ASN A 305 7.50 -21.12 -15.81
N LYS A 306 8.00 -20.10 -15.12
CA LYS A 306 8.93 -20.21 -13.98
C LYS A 306 8.29 -19.75 -12.67
N ASP A 307 9.00 -19.98 -11.58
CA ASP A 307 8.73 -19.27 -10.33
C ASP A 307 9.25 -17.83 -10.44
N ILE A 308 8.36 -16.87 -10.21
CA ILE A 308 8.61 -15.46 -10.46
C ILE A 308 8.02 -14.60 -9.35
N VAL A 309 8.55 -13.39 -9.23
CA VAL A 309 8.15 -12.38 -8.24
C VAL A 309 7.65 -11.15 -8.99
N PHE A 310 6.49 -10.68 -8.57
CA PHE A 310 5.89 -9.44 -9.05
C PHE A 310 6.18 -8.30 -8.06
N TRP A 311 6.72 -7.20 -8.59
CA TRP A 311 7.00 -5.99 -7.86
C TRP A 311 6.09 -4.87 -8.36
N TYR A 312 5.34 -4.26 -7.44
CA TYR A 312 4.44 -3.16 -7.75
C TYR A 312 4.86 -1.89 -7.04
N VAL A 313 5.02 -0.81 -7.80
CA VAL A 313 5.39 0.51 -7.29
C VAL A 313 4.14 1.38 -7.23
N ILE A 314 3.78 1.76 -6.00
CA ILE A 314 2.76 2.76 -5.71
C ILE A 314 3.47 4.01 -5.23
N GLY A 315 2.96 5.17 -5.61
CA GLY A 315 3.42 6.42 -5.05
C GLY A 315 2.44 7.56 -5.37
N ILE A 316 2.73 8.71 -4.76
CA ILE A 316 1.90 9.91 -4.80
C ILE A 316 2.82 11.11 -4.97
N HIS A 317 2.47 12.05 -5.84
CA HIS A 317 3.07 13.37 -5.83
C HIS A 317 2.28 14.23 -4.84
N HIS A 318 2.88 14.53 -3.70
CA HIS A 318 2.24 15.35 -2.68
C HIS A 318 2.66 16.81 -2.87
N LEU A 319 1.69 17.67 -3.18
CA LEU A 319 1.83 19.12 -3.15
C LEU A 319 1.12 19.59 -1.87
N PRO A 320 1.86 19.95 -0.81
CA PRO A 320 1.24 20.35 0.44
C PRO A 320 0.29 21.53 0.27
N CYS A 321 -0.88 21.46 0.90
CA CYS A 321 -1.84 22.56 0.98
C CYS A 321 -2.06 23.03 2.44
N GLN A 322 -2.88 24.07 2.63
CA GLN A 322 -3.08 24.65 3.97
C GLN A 322 -3.73 23.65 4.94
N GLU A 323 -4.61 22.80 4.42
CA GLU A 323 -5.32 21.75 5.17
C GLU A 323 -4.38 20.64 5.66
N ASP A 324 -3.20 20.49 5.06
CA ASP A 324 -2.19 19.52 5.52
C ASP A 324 -1.47 19.99 6.80
N PHE A 325 -1.68 21.25 7.17
CA PHE A 325 -1.11 21.89 8.35
C PHE A 325 -2.19 22.15 9.41
N PRO A 326 -1.91 21.94 10.70
CA PRO A 326 -0.68 21.46 11.31
C PRO A 326 -0.56 19.93 11.30
N LEU A 327 -1.60 19.20 10.92
CA LEU A 327 -1.57 17.75 10.84
C LEU A 327 -2.37 17.33 9.61
N MET A 328 -1.72 16.57 8.72
CA MET A 328 -2.31 16.17 7.46
C MET A 328 -3.45 15.16 7.68
N PRO A 329 -4.65 15.39 7.10
CA PRO A 329 -5.69 14.37 7.00
C PRO A 329 -5.19 13.13 6.25
N THR A 330 -5.71 11.96 6.58
CA THR A 330 -5.25 10.71 5.96
C THR A 330 -5.54 10.67 4.45
N LEU A 331 -4.48 10.49 3.64
CA LEU A 331 -4.58 10.19 2.21
C LEU A 331 -4.41 8.67 1.97
N SER A 332 -5.36 8.05 1.29
CA SER A 332 -5.35 6.60 1.04
C SER A 332 -5.01 6.27 -0.42
N ALA A 333 -4.09 5.31 -0.60
CA ALA A 333 -3.79 4.71 -1.90
C ALA A 333 -3.70 3.18 -1.76
N GLY A 334 -4.03 2.47 -2.82
CA GLY A 334 -4.02 1.01 -2.82
C GLY A 334 -4.20 0.42 -4.21
N PHE A 335 -4.30 -0.89 -4.27
CA PHE A 335 -4.55 -1.67 -5.48
C PHE A 335 -5.34 -2.92 -5.13
N GLU A 336 -5.95 -3.55 -6.13
CA GLU A 336 -6.67 -4.80 -5.94
C GLU A 336 -6.02 -5.90 -6.79
N LEU A 337 -5.81 -7.07 -6.18
CA LEU A 337 -5.55 -8.31 -6.91
C LEU A 337 -6.85 -9.09 -6.99
N ARG A 338 -7.44 -9.14 -8.18
CA ARG A 338 -8.74 -9.78 -8.42
C ARG A 338 -8.58 -11.15 -9.08
N PRO A 339 -9.17 -12.23 -8.53
CA PRO A 339 -9.17 -13.53 -9.21
C PRO A 339 -9.76 -13.41 -10.62
N THR A 340 -9.07 -13.95 -11.62
CA THR A 340 -9.46 -13.90 -13.04
C THR A 340 -9.34 -15.31 -13.61
N ASN A 341 -10.47 -15.95 -13.86
CA ASN A 341 -10.56 -17.39 -14.21
C ASN A 341 -9.95 -18.31 -13.14
N PHE A 342 -9.78 -17.85 -11.90
CA PHE A 342 -9.23 -18.67 -10.81
C PHE A 342 -10.25 -19.68 -10.25
N PHE A 343 -11.53 -19.36 -10.32
CA PHE A 343 -12.61 -20.23 -9.88
C PHE A 343 -13.45 -20.65 -11.08
N GLU A 344 -14.07 -21.83 -11.01
CA GLU A 344 -14.97 -22.31 -12.07
C GLU A 344 -16.21 -21.42 -12.24
N SER A 345 -16.62 -20.75 -11.16
CA SER A 345 -17.70 -19.77 -11.12
C SER A 345 -17.50 -18.83 -9.94
N SER A 346 -18.40 -17.87 -9.74
CA SER A 346 -18.31 -16.91 -8.64
C SER A 346 -18.11 -17.62 -7.29
N PRO A 347 -16.99 -17.39 -6.56
CA PRO A 347 -16.70 -18.07 -5.30
C PRO A 347 -17.69 -17.70 -4.19
N VAL A 348 -18.43 -16.61 -4.37
CA VAL A 348 -19.37 -16.06 -3.39
C VAL A 348 -20.83 -16.39 -3.72
N LEU A 349 -21.08 -17.25 -4.72
CA LEU A 349 -22.43 -17.60 -5.16
C LEU A 349 -23.28 -18.26 -4.06
N LYS A 350 -22.63 -18.99 -3.14
CA LYS A 350 -23.29 -19.74 -2.06
C LYS A 350 -23.14 -19.08 -0.68
N VAL A 351 -22.55 -17.89 -0.62
CA VAL A 351 -22.35 -17.16 0.64
C VAL A 351 -23.67 -16.48 1.01
N LYS A 352 -24.14 -16.75 2.22
CA LYS A 352 -25.34 -16.10 2.77
C LYS A 352 -24.94 -14.78 3.43
N PRO A 353 -25.79 -13.73 3.35
CA PRO A 353 -25.54 -12.51 4.10
C PRO A 353 -25.56 -12.78 5.61
N PRO A 354 -24.76 -12.04 6.40
CA PRO A 354 -24.84 -12.10 7.85
C PRO A 354 -26.25 -11.69 8.30
N LYS A 355 -26.77 -12.36 9.34
CA LYS A 355 -28.10 -12.05 9.86
C LYS A 355 -28.07 -10.68 10.55
N PRO A 356 -29.05 -9.81 10.30
CA PRO A 356 -29.23 -8.61 11.10
C PRO A 356 -29.43 -8.98 12.57
N VAL A 357 -28.67 -8.37 13.47
CA VAL A 357 -28.83 -8.55 14.91
C VAL A 357 -29.41 -7.27 15.48
N THR A 358 -30.55 -7.37 16.16
CA THR A 358 -31.12 -6.25 16.91
C THR A 358 -30.25 -6.00 18.13
N LEU A 359 -29.75 -4.77 18.28
CA LEU A 359 -28.99 -4.39 19.47
C LEU A 359 -29.84 -4.60 20.73
N PRO A 360 -29.26 -5.15 21.82
CA PRO A 360 -29.97 -5.28 23.08
C PRO A 360 -30.42 -3.88 23.54
N LYS A 361 -31.74 -3.72 23.75
CA LYS A 361 -32.28 -2.49 24.34
C LYS A 361 -31.76 -2.39 25.76
N CYS A 362 -30.86 -1.44 26.02
CA CYS A 362 -30.48 -1.11 27.38
C CYS A 362 -31.72 -0.54 28.09
N SER A 363 -32.20 -1.20 29.14
CA SER A 363 -33.10 -0.57 30.09
C SER A 363 -32.27 0.51 30.78
N ALA A 364 -32.68 1.78 30.71
CA ALA A 364 -32.11 2.77 31.62
C ALA A 364 -32.41 2.28 33.03
N ILE A 365 -31.39 1.84 33.76
CA ILE A 365 -31.53 1.60 35.19
C ILE A 365 -31.75 3.00 35.79
N PRO A 366 -32.89 3.24 36.47
CA PRO A 366 -33.28 4.56 36.95
C PRO A 366 -32.30 5.17 37.96
#